data_AF-A0A9D8R1G1-F1
#
_entry.id   AF-A0A9D8R1G1-F1
#
_cell.length_a   1.000
_cell.length_b   1.000
_cell.length_c   1.000
_cell.angle_alpha   90.00
_cell.angle_beta   90.00
_cell.angle_gamma   90.00
#
_symmetry.space_group_name_H-M   'P 1'
#
loop_
_entity.id
_entity.type
_entity.pdbx_description
1 polymer ?
#
loop_
_entity_poly.entity_id
_entity_poly.type
_entity_poly.pdbx_seq_one_letter_code
_entity_poly.pdbx_strand_id
1 'polypeptide(L)'
;MLLSVSQQLNAQTAFSLESEAANQNTPDGWTAVDLPTGLPTFTSANTFDITTYGASTSSADNTAAIQAALDAAAAAGGGMVVVPAGTFLTSYLQIGSKTVLHLSAGATLKMLAIDNYDTDA
;
A
#
# COMPACT_ATOMS: atom_id res chain seq x y z
N MET A 1 -23.70 -44.79 15.44
CA MET A 1 -22.25 -44.69 15.14
C MET A 1 -21.90 -43.21 15.23
N LEU A 2 -21.31 -42.79 16.35
CA LEU A 2 -20.98 -41.39 16.63
C LEU A 2 -19.58 -41.10 16.04
N LEU A 3 -19.49 -40.27 15.00
CA LEU A 3 -18.19 -39.81 14.51
C LEU A 3 -17.75 -38.61 15.35
N SER A 4 -16.77 -38.83 16.22
CA SER A 4 -16.09 -37.79 16.97
C SER A 4 -15.14 -37.02 16.05
N VAL A 5 -15.52 -35.80 15.66
CA VAL A 5 -14.58 -34.87 15.00
C VAL A 5 -13.74 -34.23 16.10
N SER A 6 -12.47 -34.60 16.17
CA SER A 6 -11.49 -34.01 17.08
C SER A 6 -10.98 -32.71 16.45
N GLN A 7 -11.51 -31.56 16.87
CA GLN A 7 -10.99 -30.26 16.45
C GLN A 7 -9.73 -29.96 17.26
N GLN A 8 -8.54 -30.04 16.64
CA GLN A 8 -7.30 -29.58 17.25
C GLN A 8 -7.30 -28.05 17.31
N LEU A 9 -7.23 -27.51 18.53
CA LEU A 9 -7.14 -26.08 18.79
C LEU A 9 -5.68 -25.64 18.63
N ASN A 10 -5.30 -25.21 17.43
CA ASN A 10 -3.98 -24.61 17.18
C ASN A 10 -4.09 -23.09 17.36
N ALA A 11 -3.56 -22.57 18.47
CA ALA A 11 -3.43 -21.13 18.68
C ALA A 11 -2.40 -20.55 17.70
N GLN A 12 -2.87 -19.76 16.72
CA GLN A 12 -2.01 -19.13 15.70
C GLN A 12 -1.32 -17.88 16.27
N THR A 13 0.01 -17.86 16.22
CA THR A 13 0.86 -16.73 16.67
C THR A 13 1.15 -15.72 15.54
N ALA A 14 0.56 -15.91 14.36
CA ALA A 14 0.54 -14.96 13.24
C ALA A 14 -0.66 -15.24 12.32
N PHE A 15 -1.26 -14.19 11.77
CA PHE A 15 -2.32 -14.27 10.76
C PHE A 15 -1.66 -14.52 9.39
N SER A 16 -1.82 -15.73 8.85
CA SER A 16 -1.33 -16.10 7.52
C SER A 16 -2.49 -16.62 6.68
N LEU A 17 -2.86 -15.88 5.64
CA LEU A 17 -3.99 -16.19 4.77
C LEU A 17 -3.89 -17.58 4.13
N GLU A 18 -2.67 -18.04 3.84
CA GLU A 18 -2.41 -19.38 3.31
C GLU A 18 -2.80 -20.48 4.32
N SER A 19 -2.57 -20.22 5.60
CA SER A 19 -2.95 -21.14 6.69
C SER A 19 -4.45 -21.13 6.96
N GLU A 20 -5.13 -19.99 6.76
CA GLU A 20 -6.58 -19.91 6.82
C GLU A 20 -7.23 -20.60 5.62
N ALA A 21 -6.69 -20.43 4.41
CA ALA A 21 -7.14 -21.13 3.21
C ALA A 21 -7.01 -22.66 3.37
N ALA A 22 -5.87 -23.13 3.88
CA ALA A 22 -5.64 -24.56 4.11
C ALA A 22 -6.56 -25.17 5.18
N ASN A 23 -7.05 -24.36 6.12
CA ASN A 23 -7.96 -24.77 7.19
C ASN A 23 -9.44 -24.54 6.85
N GLN A 24 -9.78 -24.12 5.63
CA GLN A 24 -11.17 -23.97 5.21
C GLN A 24 -11.85 -25.33 5.09
N ASN A 25 -12.68 -25.66 6.07
CA ASN A 25 -13.61 -26.78 5.97
C ASN A 25 -14.90 -26.32 5.27
N THR A 26 -15.04 -26.63 3.98
CA THR A 26 -16.27 -26.38 3.22
C THR A 26 -17.09 -27.67 3.14
N PRO A 27 -18.28 -27.76 3.77
CA PRO A 27 -19.16 -28.92 3.65
C PRO A 27 -19.70 -29.09 2.22
N ASP A 28 -20.11 -30.31 1.87
CA ASP A 28 -20.73 -30.60 0.57
C ASP A 28 -21.99 -29.74 0.35
N GLY A 29 -22.04 -29.06 -0.80
CA GLY A 29 -23.15 -28.18 -1.21
C GLY A 29 -23.00 -26.71 -0.79
N TRP A 30 -21.90 -26.33 -0.12
CA TRP A 30 -21.61 -24.94 0.21
C TRP A 30 -20.65 -24.31 -0.80
N THR A 31 -20.85 -23.04 -1.11
CA THR A 31 -19.86 -22.26 -1.85
C THR A 31 -18.67 -22.01 -0.94
N ALA A 32 -17.45 -22.38 -1.40
CA ALA A 32 -16.23 -22.08 -0.67
C ALA A 32 -16.07 -20.56 -0.48
N VAL A 33 -15.60 -20.15 0.69
CA VAL A 33 -15.30 -18.74 0.96
C VAL A 33 -14.05 -18.36 0.17
N ASP A 34 -14.17 -17.47 -0.80
CA ASP A 34 -13.02 -16.92 -1.52
C ASP A 34 -12.30 -15.92 -0.61
N LEU A 35 -11.17 -16.34 -0.04
CA LEU A 35 -10.33 -15.45 0.75
C LEU A 35 -9.65 -14.45 -0.20
N PRO A 36 -9.44 -13.19 0.22
CA PRO A 36 -8.69 -12.24 -0.59
C PRO A 36 -7.24 -12.72 -0.76
N THR A 37 -6.93 -13.36 -1.90
CA THR A 37 -5.64 -14.00 -2.21
C THR A 37 -4.55 -13.04 -2.69
N GLY A 38 -4.65 -11.75 -2.37
CA GLY A 38 -3.77 -10.72 -2.96
C GLY A 38 -3.54 -9.53 -2.06
N LEU A 39 -3.10 -9.76 -0.81
CA LEU A 39 -2.59 -8.68 0.03
C LEU A 39 -1.41 -8.00 -0.67
N PRO A 40 -1.31 -6.67 -0.63
CA PRO A 40 -0.18 -5.96 -1.21
C PRO A 40 1.10 -6.41 -0.52
N THR A 41 1.98 -7.07 -1.29
CA THR A 41 3.32 -7.44 -0.81
C THR A 41 4.26 -6.31 -1.19
N PHE A 42 4.87 -5.66 -0.19
CA PHE A 42 5.87 -4.63 -0.44
C PHE A 42 7.24 -5.29 -0.50
N THR A 43 7.87 -5.19 -1.66
CA THR A 43 9.19 -5.70 -1.99
C THR A 43 10.06 -4.54 -2.46
N SER A 44 11.36 -4.74 -2.54
CA SER A 44 12.25 -3.71 -3.10
C SER A 44 11.93 -3.38 -4.57
N ALA A 45 11.30 -4.29 -5.32
CA ALA A 45 10.97 -4.10 -6.74
C ALA A 45 9.75 -3.19 -6.97
N ASN A 46 8.84 -3.08 -5.99
CA ASN A 46 7.69 -2.18 -6.01
C ASN A 46 7.78 -1.12 -4.91
N THR A 47 9.01 -0.73 -4.57
CA THR A 47 9.31 0.42 -3.71
C THR A 47 9.87 1.56 -4.55
N PHE A 48 9.24 2.72 -4.46
CA PHE A 48 9.50 3.89 -5.30
C PHE A 48 9.89 5.08 -4.43
N ASP A 49 11.15 5.50 -4.49
CA ASP A 49 11.62 6.69 -3.75
C ASP A 49 11.32 7.95 -4.57
N ILE A 50 10.60 8.91 -3.98
CA ILE A 50 10.21 10.15 -4.67
C ILE A 50 11.40 10.95 -5.21
N THR A 51 12.60 10.81 -4.63
CA THR A 51 13.81 11.52 -5.08
C THR A 51 14.32 10.99 -6.42
N THR A 52 14.06 9.71 -6.73
CA THR A 52 14.34 9.10 -8.05
C THR A 52 13.44 9.70 -9.14
N TYR A 53 12.27 10.23 -8.74
CA TYR A 53 11.31 10.88 -9.63
C TYR A 53 11.50 12.41 -9.69
N GLY A 54 12.56 12.94 -9.07
CA GLY A 54 12.90 14.35 -9.12
C GLY A 54 12.37 15.19 -7.95
N ALA A 55 11.80 14.58 -6.91
CA ALA A 55 11.41 15.32 -5.71
C ALA A 55 12.66 15.80 -4.93
N SER A 56 12.63 17.05 -4.48
CA SER A 56 13.68 17.66 -3.67
C SER A 56 13.08 18.61 -2.64
N THR A 57 13.72 18.69 -1.48
CA THR A 57 13.37 19.67 -0.43
C THR A 57 13.66 21.12 -0.85
N SER A 58 14.46 21.31 -1.90
CA SER A 58 14.70 22.62 -2.51
C SER A 58 13.73 22.96 -3.64
N SER A 59 12.88 22.01 -4.07
CA SER A 59 11.91 22.27 -5.13
C SER A 59 10.77 23.13 -4.61
N ALA A 60 10.37 24.12 -5.40
CA ALA A 60 9.20 24.93 -5.10
C ALA A 60 7.90 24.10 -5.17
N ASP A 61 7.88 23.08 -6.01
CA ASP A 61 6.76 22.15 -6.19
C ASP A 61 7.28 20.73 -6.48
N ASN A 62 6.81 19.73 -5.74
CA ASN A 62 7.12 18.31 -5.92
C ASN A 62 5.91 17.49 -6.40
N THR A 63 4.77 18.13 -6.68
CA THR A 63 3.50 17.46 -6.99
C THR A 63 3.67 16.48 -8.15
N ALA A 64 4.24 16.92 -9.27
CA ALA A 64 4.45 16.07 -10.45
C ALA A 64 5.39 14.89 -10.17
N ALA A 65 6.46 15.11 -9.38
CA ALA A 65 7.41 14.05 -9.04
C ALA A 65 6.79 13.00 -8.11
N ILE A 66 6.04 13.44 -7.09
CA ILE A 66 5.38 12.53 -6.15
C ILE A 66 4.23 11.79 -6.85
N GLN A 67 3.47 12.47 -7.70
CA GLN A 67 2.41 11.84 -8.49
C GLN A 67 2.98 10.79 -9.45
N ALA A 68 4.10 11.06 -10.12
CA ALA A 68 4.76 10.08 -10.98
C ALA A 68 5.21 8.82 -10.22
N ALA A 69 5.68 8.96 -8.96
CA ALA A 69 6.01 7.82 -8.11
C ALA A 69 4.75 7.02 -7.71
N LEU A 70 3.65 7.70 -7.40
CA LEU A 70 2.36 7.08 -7.09
C LEU A 70 1.75 6.36 -8.30
N ASP A 71 1.86 6.95 -9.49
CA ASP A 71 1.38 6.38 -10.75
C ASP A 71 2.19 5.14 -11.12
N ALA A 72 3.51 5.17 -10.91
CA ALA A 72 4.36 4.00 -11.09
C ALA A 72 3.99 2.86 -10.13
N ALA A 73 3.69 3.19 -8.87
CA ALA A 73 3.22 2.21 -7.89
C ALA A 73 1.85 1.62 -8.28
N ALA A 74 0.93 2.44 -8.79
CA ALA A 74 -0.35 1.96 -9.28
C ALA A 74 -0.20 1.07 -10.53
N ALA A 75 0.66 1.45 -11.48
CA ALA A 75 0.94 0.69 -12.69
C ALA A 75 1.61 -0.67 -12.39
N ALA A 76 2.38 -0.75 -11.30
CA ALA A 76 2.96 -2.01 -10.81
C ALA A 76 1.93 -2.94 -10.13
N GLY A 77 0.66 -2.56 -10.05
CA GLY A 77 -0.39 -3.32 -9.37
C GLY A 77 -0.43 -3.12 -7.85
N GLY A 78 0.26 -2.09 -7.36
CA GLY A 78 0.44 -1.78 -5.94
C GLY A 78 1.91 -1.72 -5.55
N GLY A 79 2.22 -0.93 -4.53
CA GLY A 79 3.60 -0.72 -4.09
C GLY A 79 3.73 0.30 -2.97
N MET A 80 4.97 0.55 -2.55
CA MET A 80 5.29 1.53 -1.53
C MET A 80 5.99 2.72 -2.16
N VAL A 81 5.43 3.92 -1.99
CA VAL A 81 6.12 5.18 -2.32
C VAL A 81 6.76 5.72 -1.06
N VAL A 82 8.07 5.92 -1.07
CA VAL A 82 8.85 6.37 0.09
C VAL A 82 9.15 7.86 -0.02
N VAL A 83 8.73 8.60 1.01
CA VAL A 83 9.11 9.99 1.24
C VAL A 83 10.25 9.99 2.28
N PRO A 84 11.49 10.34 1.90
CA PRO A 84 12.60 10.37 2.84
C PRO A 84 12.49 11.58 3.79
N ALA A 85 13.37 11.65 4.78
CA ALA A 85 13.41 12.77 5.72
C ALA A 85 13.60 14.12 5.00
N GLY A 86 12.81 15.13 5.37
CA GLY A 86 12.82 16.44 4.70
C GLY A 86 11.43 17.04 4.56
N THR A 87 11.37 18.33 4.19
CA THR A 87 10.10 19.01 3.88
C THR A 87 9.92 19.07 2.37
N PHE A 88 8.86 18.46 1.86
CA PHE A 88 8.51 18.49 0.44
C PHE A 88 7.21 19.27 0.26
N LEU A 89 7.25 20.30 -0.60
CA LEU A 89 6.07 21.07 -0.95
C LEU A 89 5.30 20.36 -2.06
N THR A 90 3.99 20.20 -1.88
CA THR A 90 3.10 19.51 -2.83
C THR A 90 1.69 20.10 -2.78
N SER A 91 0.95 19.99 -3.88
CA SER A 91 -0.51 20.19 -3.89
C SER A 91 -1.20 18.86 -3.54
N TYR A 92 -2.44 18.66 -4.00
CA TYR A 92 -3.17 17.40 -3.88
C TYR A 92 -2.43 16.26 -4.56
N LEU A 93 -2.59 15.05 -4.02
CA LEU A 93 -2.01 13.83 -4.55
C LEU A 93 -3.09 12.77 -4.66
N GLN A 94 -3.09 12.04 -5.77
CA GLN A 94 -3.99 10.92 -5.99
C GLN A 94 -3.25 9.62 -5.68
N ILE A 95 -3.69 8.93 -4.63
CA ILE A 95 -3.11 7.64 -4.23
C ILE A 95 -3.91 6.52 -4.88
N GLY A 96 -3.23 5.70 -5.69
CA GLY A 96 -3.83 4.55 -6.36
C GLY A 96 -4.19 3.39 -5.42
N SER A 97 -4.91 2.42 -5.96
CA SER A 97 -5.25 1.18 -5.23
C SER A 97 -4.00 0.38 -4.87
N LYS A 98 -4.00 -0.28 -3.71
CA LYS A 98 -2.91 -1.15 -3.23
C LYS A 98 -1.56 -0.42 -3.08
N THR A 99 -1.58 0.91 -2.93
CA THR A 99 -0.40 1.73 -2.75
C THR A 99 -0.28 2.21 -1.30
N VAL A 100 0.94 2.20 -0.77
CA VAL A 100 1.29 2.79 0.52
C VAL A 100 2.17 4.00 0.31
N LEU A 101 1.76 5.14 0.83
CA LEU A 101 2.61 6.32 0.94
C LEU A 101 3.31 6.30 2.30
N HIS A 102 4.60 5.97 2.30
CA HIS A 102 5.41 5.82 3.51
C HIS A 102 6.22 7.08 3.77
N LEU A 103 5.89 7.79 4.85
CA LEU A 103 6.66 8.91 5.35
C LEU A 103 7.71 8.40 6.34
N SER A 104 8.99 8.50 5.94
CA SER A 104 10.11 8.16 6.83
C SER A 104 10.16 9.11 8.02
N ALA A 105 10.84 8.69 9.10
CA ALA A 105 11.04 9.56 10.26
C ALA A 105 11.65 10.91 9.83
N GLY A 106 11.01 12.01 10.20
CA GLY A 106 11.44 13.37 9.82
C GLY A 106 10.98 13.83 8.43
N ALA A 107 10.19 13.05 7.71
CA ALA A 107 9.52 13.49 6.49
C ALA A 107 8.33 14.40 6.82
N THR A 108 8.15 15.47 6.05
CA THR A 108 7.01 16.39 6.13
C THR A 108 6.51 16.68 4.72
N LEU A 109 5.26 16.35 4.44
CA LEU A 109 4.54 16.84 3.26
C LEU A 109 3.85 18.16 3.63
N LYS A 110 4.26 19.24 2.98
CA LYS A 110 3.71 20.57 3.21
C LYS A 110 2.87 20.98 2.01
N MET A 111 1.65 21.39 2.26
CA MET A 111 0.79 21.92 1.20
C MET A 111 1.38 23.22 0.64
N LEU A 112 1.32 23.39 -0.68
CA LEU A 112 1.61 24.66 -1.33
C LEU A 112 0.68 25.77 -0.81
N ALA A 113 1.17 27.01 -0.85
CA ALA A 113 0.33 28.17 -0.57
C ALA A 113 -0.84 28.20 -1.57
N ILE A 114 -2.01 28.66 -1.12
CA ILE A 114 -3.24 28.65 -1.92
C ILE A 114 -3.11 29.45 -3.23
N ASP A 115 -2.24 30.46 -3.26
CA ASP A 115 -1.96 31.28 -4.46
C ASP A 115 -1.20 30.51 -5.55
N ASN A 116 -0.62 29.36 -5.20
CA ASN A 116 0.18 28.49 -6.09
C ASN A 116 -0.51 27.15 -6.36
N TYR A 117 -1.83 27.05 -6.14
CA TYR A 117 -2.59 25.88 -6.55
C TYR A 117 -2.83 25.96 -8.06
N ASP A 118 -2.48 24.92 -8.81
CA ASP A 118 -2.97 24.79 -10.18
C ASP A 118 -4.49 24.52 -10.11
N THR A 119 -5.29 25.53 -10.46
CA THR A 119 -6.75 25.47 -10.35
C THR A 119 -7.42 24.81 -11.56
N ASP A 120 -6.65 24.42 -12.57
CA ASP A 120 -7.17 23.98 -13.88
C ASP A 120 -7.07 22.46 -14.11
N ALA A 121 -6.78 21.68 -13.05
CA ALA A 121 -6.61 20.22 -13.13
C ALA A 121 -7.88 19.41 -12.82
#